data_AF-A0A2M7X914-F1
#
_entry.id   AF-A0A2M7X914-F1
#
_cell.length_a   1.000
_cell.length_b   1.000
_cell.length_c   1.000
_cell.angle_alpha   90.00
_cell.angle_beta   90.00
_cell.angle_gamma   90.00
#
_symmetry.space_group_name_H-M   'P 1'
#
loop_
_entity.id
_entity.type
_entity.pdbx_description
1 polymer ?
#
loop_
_entity_poly.entity_id
_entity_poly.type
_entity_poly.pdbx_seq_one_letter_code
_entity_poly.pdbx_strand_id
1 'polypeptide(L)' 'MKLVLIDAFAILHRAFHAIPPLTNKKGEPTNAVYGFVSMILKVVQD' A
#
# COMPACT_ATOMS: atom_id res chain seq x y z
N MET A 1 -11.98 19.46 -9.01
CA MET A 1 -11.62 18.03 -9.17
C MET A 1 -10.10 17.96 -9.29
N LYS A 2 -9.40 17.27 -8.38
CA LYS A 2 -7.94 17.09 -8.48
C LYS A 2 -7.69 15.78 -9.24
N LEU A 3 -6.79 15.81 -10.23
CA LEU A 3 -6.29 14.60 -10.86
C LEU A 3 -5.04 14.15 -10.10
N VAL A 4 -5.01 12.89 -9.68
CA VAL A 4 -3.86 12.26 -9.04
C VAL A 4 -3.42 11.07 -9.88
N LEU A 5 -2.14 11.02 -10.23
CA LEU A 5 -1.52 9.90 -10.93
C LEU A 5 -0.69 9.07 -9.95
N ILE A 6 -0.86 7.75 -9.98
CA ILE A 6 -0.26 6.83 -9.01
C ILE A 6 0.63 5.82 -9.74
N ASP A 7 1.89 5.73 -9.32
CA ASP A 7 2.77 4.61 -9.69
C ASP A 7 2.59 3.46 -8.69
N ALA A 8 1.74 2.50 -9.07
CA ALA A 8 1.39 1.39 -8.18
C ALA A 8 2.56 0.46 -7.88
N PHE A 9 3.46 0.22 -8.84
CA PHE A 9 4.54 -0.74 -8.67
C PHE A 9 5.61 -0.21 -7.72
N ALA A 10 5.99 1.06 -7.88
CA ALA A 10 6.93 1.71 -6.97
C ALA A 10 6.38 1.78 -5.53
N ILE A 11 5.09 2.07 -5.37
CA ILE A 11 4.46 2.14 -4.03
C ILE A 11 4.35 0.75 -3.40
N LEU A 12 3.94 -0.27 -4.15
CA LEU A 12 3.89 -1.65 -3.64
C LEU A 12 5.28 -2.13 -3.20
N HIS A 13 6.31 -1.88 -4.00
CA HIS A 13 7.69 -2.24 -3.67
C HIS A 13 8.15 -1.53 -2.38
N ARG A 14 7.88 -0.23 -2.24
CA ARG A 14 8.18 0.51 -1.02
C ARG A 14 7.40 -0.02 0.17
N ALA A 15 6.10 -0.26 0.03
CA ALA A 15 5.25 -0.76 1.10
C ALA A 15 5.70 -2.14 1.60
N PHE A 16 6.11 -3.02 0.67
CA PHE A 16 6.63 -4.34 1.01
C PHE A 16 7.90 -4.29 1.88
N HIS A 17 8.78 -3.30 1.66
CA HIS A 17 10.04 -3.18 2.40
C HIS A 17 9.94 -2.28 3.64
N ALA A 18 9.03 -1.31 3.65
CA ALA A 18 8.93 -0.33 4.73
C ALA A 18 8.00 -0.78 5.88
N ILE A 19 7.06 -1.68 5.60
CA ILE A 19 6.09 -2.14 6.59
C ILE A 19 6.58 -3.46 7.20
N PRO A 20 6.53 -3.62 8.54
CA PRO A 20 6.87 -4.86 9.20
C PRO A 20 6.15 -6.08 8.57
N PRO A 21 6.73 -7.28 8.65
CA PRO A 21 6.10 -8.49 8.14
C PRO A 21 4.67 -8.63 8.69
N LEU A 22 3.70 -8.58 7.78
CA LEU A 22 2.29 -8.81 8.06
C LEU A 22 1.85 -9.97 7.20
N THR A 23 1.13 -10.90 7.82
CA THR A 23 0.57 -12.07 7.15
C THR A 23 -0.88 -12.25 7.50
N ASN A 24 -1.66 -12.84 6.58
CA ASN A 24 -3.01 -13.28 6.90
C ASN A 24 -2.99 -14.62 7.68
N LYS A 25 -4.18 -15.18 7.96
CA LYS A 25 -4.34 -16.45 8.69
C LYS A 25 -3.71 -17.67 7.99
N LYS A 26 -3.38 -17.56 6.70
CA LYS A 26 -2.71 -18.61 5.92
C LYS A 26 -1.19 -18.40 5.84
N GLY A 27 -0.66 -17.35 6.46
CA GLY A 27 0.76 -17.00 6.39
C GLY A 27 1.15 -16.24 5.11
N GLU A 28 0.20 -15.82 4.27
CA GLU A 28 0.50 -15.08 3.04
C GLU A 28 0.87 -13.62 3.38
N PRO A 29 1.96 -13.06 2.83
CA PRO A 29 2.35 -11.67 3.07
C PRO A 29 1.28 -10.67 2.62
N THR A 30 0.94 -9.72 3.49
CA THR A 30 -0.09 -8.68 3.23
C THR A 30 0.41 -7.25 3.44
N ASN A 31 1.66 -7.08 3.89
CA ASN A 31 2.25 -5.78 4.19
C ASN A 31 2.28 -4.82 2.99
N ALA A 32 2.60 -5.29 1.79
CA ALA A 32 2.58 -4.47 0.57
C ALA A 32 1.18 -3.92 0.26
N VAL A 33 0.17 -4.80 0.33
CA VAL A 33 -1.23 -4.45 0.06
C VAL A 33 -1.74 -3.46 1.10
N TYR A 34 -1.45 -3.72 2.38
CA TYR A 34 -1.83 -2.85 3.48
C TYR A 34 -1.27 -1.42 3.30
N GLY A 35 0.04 -1.31 3.01
CA GLY A 35 0.69 -0.01 2.80
C GLY A 35 0.17 0.75 1.59
N PHE A 36 -0.01 0.05 0.47
CA PHE A 36 -0.54 0.63 -0.75
C PHE A 36 -1.94 1.21 -0.54
N VAL A 37 -2.86 0.41 0.02
CA VAL A 37 -4.26 0.85 0.27
C VAL A 37 -4.31 2.00 1.28
N SER A 38 -3.50 1.95 2.34
CA SER A 38 -3.44 3.03 3.34
C SER A 38 -3.01 4.36 2.72
N MET A 39 -2.09 4.32 1.76
CA MET A 39 -1.60 5.51 1.07
C MET A 39 -2.67 6.08 0.11
N ILE A 40 -3.40 5.22 -0.60
CA ILE A 40 -4.53 5.63 -1.45
C ILE A 40 -5.64 6.26 -0.61
N LEU A 41 -6.01 5.65 0.51
CA LEU A 41 -7.08 6.18 1.37
C LEU A 41 -6.77 7.60 1.87
N LYS A 42 -5.50 7.89 2.18
CA LYS A 42 -5.06 9.25 2.53
C LYS A 42 -5.28 10.22 1.36
N VAL A 43 -4.82 9.85 0.17
CA VAL A 43 -4.96 10.68 -1.04
C VAL A 43 -6.43 10.95 -1.38
N VAL A 44 -7.33 9.99 -1.16
CA VAL A 44 -8.76 10.14 -1.43
C VAL A 44 -9.47 11.01 -0.38
N GLN A 45 -8.93 11.08 0.85
CA GLN A 45 -9.46 11.91 1.93
C GLN A 45 -8.96 13.37 1.89
N ASP A 46 -7.98 13.69 1.02
CA ASP A 46 -7.37 15.02 0.81
C ASP A 46 -7.95 15.81 -0.40
#